data_AF-A0A6G6KBD2-F1
#
_entry.id   AF-A0A6G6KBD2-F1
#
_cell.length_a   1.000
_cell.length_b   1.000
_cell.length_c   1.000
_cell.angle_alpha   90.00
_cell.angle_beta   90.00
_cell.angle_gamma   90.00
#
_symmetry.space_group_name_H-M   'P 1'
#
loop_
_entity.id
_entity.type
_entity.pdbx_description
1 polymer ?
#
loop_
_entity_poly.entity_id
_entity_poly.type
_entity_poly.pdbx_seq_one_letter_code
_entity_poly.pdbx_strand_id
1 'polypeptide(L)'
;MFAWLALFTWLPFQAASLGHRIRKQGMLEHLRAAGHARLNLCIQLNASLFLWVVAVALLAIIVCLGFCMPSSATDASNWTWLVLQYASLYILAAVPLMMLGVALGTVTNEIIAFMIPVSILFVGLFGGLWLAPFFAQGESPLGKLFWVLMPHYHLADLTPRLVFKMGPLPTPYYLRTVTVLAVEGAAFTLLGLCAFRTRS
;
A
#
# COMPACT_ATOMS: atom_id res chain seq x y z
N MET A 1 -2.42 -11.29 -8.48
CA MET A 1 -3.76 -10.73 -8.75
C MET A 1 -4.65 -10.67 -7.50
N PHE A 2 -4.94 -11.78 -6.81
CA PHE A 2 -5.86 -11.76 -5.65
C PHE A 2 -5.42 -10.87 -4.48
N ALA A 3 -4.11 -10.74 -4.22
CA ALA A 3 -3.60 -9.80 -3.22
C ALA A 3 -3.96 -8.34 -3.56
N TRP A 4 -3.81 -7.92 -4.81
CA TRP A 4 -4.23 -6.58 -5.26
C TRP A 4 -5.73 -6.38 -5.15
N LEU A 5 -6.55 -7.41 -5.45
CA LEU A 5 -8.01 -7.32 -5.26
C LEU A 5 -8.37 -7.11 -3.78
N ALA A 6 -7.69 -7.81 -2.86
CA ALA A 6 -7.84 -7.58 -1.43
C ALA A 6 -7.45 -6.15 -1.05
N LEU A 7 -6.40 -5.60 -1.66
CA LEU A 7 -5.97 -4.21 -1.46
C LEU A 7 -6.90 -3.17 -2.09
N PHE A 8 -7.67 -3.52 -3.13
CA PHE A 8 -8.68 -2.64 -3.72
C PHE A 8 -9.99 -2.60 -2.94
N THR A 9 -10.28 -3.63 -2.16
CA THR A 9 -11.61 -3.85 -1.59
C THR A 9 -11.54 -3.97 -0.07
N TRP A 10 -11.16 -5.13 0.41
CA TRP A 10 -11.31 -5.51 1.79
C TRP A 10 -10.32 -4.81 2.73
N LEU A 11 -9.03 -4.69 2.37
CA LEU A 11 -8.01 -4.14 3.26
C LEU A 11 -8.23 -2.65 3.57
N PRO A 12 -8.45 -1.75 2.59
CA PRO A 12 -8.75 -0.35 2.90
C PRO A 12 -10.09 -0.18 3.63
N PHE A 13 -11.06 -1.05 3.35
CA PHE A 13 -12.34 -1.04 4.05
C PHE A 13 -12.17 -1.42 5.53
N GLN A 14 -11.40 -2.47 5.83
CA GLN A 14 -11.07 -2.83 7.21
C GLN A 14 -10.32 -1.71 7.93
N ALA A 15 -9.39 -1.04 7.24
CA ALA A 15 -8.68 0.10 7.78
C ALA A 15 -9.61 1.27 8.13
N ALA A 16 -10.46 1.68 7.18
CA ALA A 16 -11.42 2.75 7.36
C ALA A 16 -12.46 2.43 8.45
N SER A 17 -13.01 1.22 8.44
CA SER A 17 -14.00 0.76 9.42
C SER A 17 -13.43 0.68 10.83
N LEU A 18 -12.17 0.25 10.98
CA LEU A 18 -11.47 0.23 12.27
C LEU A 18 -11.34 1.64 12.86
N GLY A 19 -10.81 2.59 12.09
CA GLY A 19 -10.70 3.99 12.52
C GLY A 19 -12.06 4.60 12.87
N HIS A 20 -13.08 4.33 12.04
CA HIS A 20 -14.44 4.83 12.26
C HIS A 20 -15.08 4.25 13.54
N ARG A 21 -14.99 2.93 13.76
CA ARG A 21 -15.57 2.25 14.93
C ARG A 21 -14.96 2.75 16.23
N ILE A 22 -13.63 2.81 16.30
CA ILE A 22 -12.91 3.21 17.52
C ILE A 22 -13.23 4.67 17.87
N ARG A 23 -13.36 5.55 16.86
CA ARG A 23 -13.86 6.91 17.07
C ARG A 23 -15.31 6.93 17.57
N LYS A 24 -16.22 6.19 16.93
CA LYS A 24 -17.65 6.20 17.28
C LYS A 24 -17.91 5.68 18.70
N GLN A 25 -17.08 4.76 19.17
CA GLN A 25 -17.13 4.19 20.52
C GLN A 25 -16.44 5.08 21.58
N GLY A 26 -15.79 6.17 21.18
CA GLY A 26 -15.06 7.07 22.08
C GLY A 26 -13.81 6.45 22.72
N MET A 27 -13.34 5.31 22.21
CA MET A 27 -12.22 4.58 22.81
C MET A 27 -10.91 5.36 22.69
N LEU A 28 -10.74 6.14 21.61
CA LEU A 28 -9.57 7.02 21.45
C LEU A 28 -9.52 8.12 22.52
N GLU A 29 -10.67 8.68 22.89
CA GLU A 29 -10.73 9.70 23.94
C GLU A 29 -10.47 9.10 25.32
N HIS A 30 -11.07 7.94 25.60
CA HIS A 30 -10.83 7.23 26.86
C HIS A 30 -9.35 6.90 27.08
N LEU A 31 -8.68 6.34 26.06
CA LEU A 31 -7.26 6.01 26.16
C LEU A 31 -6.38 7.26 26.24
N ARG A 32 -6.76 8.35 25.56
CA ARG A 32 -6.03 9.61 25.67
C ARG A 32 -6.18 10.24 27.07
N ALA A 33 -7.36 10.15 27.67
CA ALA A 33 -7.59 10.57 29.05
C ALA A 33 -6.82 9.72 30.07
N ALA A 34 -6.60 8.43 29.78
CA ALA A 34 -5.74 7.54 30.55
C ALA A 34 -4.23 7.82 30.37
N GLY A 35 -3.84 8.85 29.61
CA GLY A 35 -2.45 9.28 29.44
C GLY A 35 -1.73 8.69 28.23
N HIS A 36 -2.41 7.92 27.36
CA HIS A 36 -1.78 7.42 26.14
C HIS A 36 -1.56 8.53 25.11
N ALA A 37 -0.32 8.64 24.62
CA ALA A 37 0.03 9.60 23.58
C ALA A 37 -0.69 9.27 22.24
N ARG A 38 -1.11 10.32 21.52
CA ARG A 38 -1.79 10.21 20.21
C ARG A 38 -1.01 9.35 19.21
N LEU A 39 0.31 9.50 19.16
CA LEU A 39 1.17 8.76 18.24
C LEU A 39 1.17 7.26 18.55
N ASN A 40 1.26 6.89 19.83
CA ASN A 40 1.24 5.50 20.27
C ASN A 40 -0.08 4.83 19.90
N LEU A 41 -1.21 5.52 20.10
CA LEU A 41 -2.52 5.02 19.68
C LEU A 41 -2.59 4.79 18.17
N CYS A 42 -2.10 5.76 17.38
CA CYS A 42 -2.06 5.61 15.93
C CYS A 42 -1.21 4.40 15.50
N ILE A 43 -0.02 4.23 16.07
CA ILE A 43 0.86 3.09 15.77
C ILE A 43 0.21 1.76 16.17
N GLN A 44 -0.42 1.68 17.34
CA GLN A 44 -1.09 0.46 17.81
C GLN A 44 -2.28 0.07 16.92
N LEU A 45 -3.12 1.03 16.53
CA LEU A 45 -4.20 0.77 15.58
C LEU A 45 -3.65 0.23 14.25
N ASN A 46 -2.61 0.88 13.71
CA ASN A 46 -2.03 0.49 12.44
C ASN A 46 -1.34 -0.89 12.50
N ALA A 47 -0.68 -1.22 13.61
CA ALA A 47 -0.05 -2.52 13.83
C ALA A 47 -1.06 -3.69 13.69
N SER A 48 -2.31 -3.50 14.17
CA SER A 48 -3.36 -4.52 14.03
C SER A 48 -3.71 -4.83 12.57
N LEU A 49 -3.57 -3.85 11.67
CA LEU A 49 -3.84 -4.02 10.25
C LEU A 49 -2.63 -4.57 9.49
N PHE A 50 -1.41 -4.25 9.93
CA PHE A 50 -0.20 -4.82 9.33
C PHE A 50 -0.20 -6.34 9.39
N LEU A 51 -0.78 -6.92 10.45
CA LEU A 51 -0.99 -8.35 10.55
C LEU A 51 -1.79 -8.90 9.36
N TRP A 52 -2.85 -8.21 8.93
CA TRP A 52 -3.66 -8.61 7.78
C TRP A 52 -2.93 -8.45 6.45
N VAL A 53 -2.18 -7.37 6.25
CA VAL A 53 -1.37 -7.19 5.03
C VAL A 53 -0.29 -8.26 4.92
N VAL A 54 0.42 -8.53 6.02
CA VAL A 54 1.44 -9.57 6.08
C VAL A 54 0.80 -10.94 5.85
N ALA A 55 -0.35 -11.23 6.45
CA ALA A 55 -1.06 -12.50 6.23
C ALA A 55 -1.43 -12.70 4.75
N VAL A 56 -1.99 -11.68 4.08
CA VAL A 56 -2.31 -11.77 2.64
C VAL A 56 -1.05 -11.99 1.80
N ALA A 57 0.04 -11.28 2.10
CA ALA A 57 1.31 -11.45 1.40
C ALA A 57 1.91 -12.86 1.62
N LEU A 58 1.89 -13.37 2.86
CA LEU A 58 2.37 -14.71 3.19
C LEU A 58 1.53 -15.79 2.51
N LEU A 59 0.20 -15.67 2.49
CA LEU A 59 -0.67 -16.60 1.76
C LEU A 59 -0.33 -16.61 0.27
N ALA A 60 -0.09 -15.44 -0.33
CA ALA A 60 0.32 -15.36 -1.72
C ALA A 60 1.69 -16.03 -1.96
N ILE A 61 2.67 -15.83 -1.05
CA ILE A 61 3.99 -16.49 -1.11
C ILE A 61 3.83 -18.01 -1.01
N ILE A 62 3.07 -18.51 -0.03
CA ILE A 62 2.82 -19.93 0.18
C ILE A 62 2.19 -20.55 -1.08
N VAL A 63 1.21 -19.87 -1.67
CA VAL A 63 0.58 -20.35 -2.91
C VAL A 63 1.59 -20.39 -4.06
N CYS A 64 2.33 -19.30 -4.27
CA CYS A 64 3.26 -19.19 -5.40
C CYS A 64 4.47 -20.14 -5.28
N LEU A 65 5.01 -20.35 -4.08
CA LEU A 65 6.15 -21.23 -3.85
C LEU A 65 5.75 -22.69 -3.62
N GLY A 66 4.59 -22.93 -3.00
CA GLY A 66 4.12 -24.29 -2.70
C GLY A 66 3.52 -24.99 -3.91
N PHE A 67 2.78 -24.27 -4.75
CA PHE A 67 1.99 -24.89 -5.83
C PHE A 67 2.42 -24.48 -7.25
N CYS A 68 3.15 -23.37 -7.40
CA CYS A 68 3.48 -22.83 -8.72
C CYS A 68 4.98 -22.83 -9.03
N MET A 69 5.80 -23.43 -8.17
CA MET A 69 7.26 -23.42 -8.31
C MET A 69 7.74 -24.30 -9.47
N PRO A 70 8.65 -23.81 -10.34
CA PRO A 70 9.26 -24.62 -11.39
C PRO A 70 10.09 -25.80 -10.83
N SER A 71 10.14 -26.91 -11.57
CA SER A 71 10.91 -28.11 -11.17
C SER A 71 12.43 -27.96 -11.35
N SER A 72 12.87 -27.10 -12.27
CA SER A 72 14.27 -26.78 -12.50
C SER A 72 14.83 -25.95 -11.33
N ALA A 73 15.98 -26.36 -10.76
CA ALA A 73 16.56 -25.72 -9.58
C ALA A 73 16.93 -24.25 -9.81
N THR A 74 17.44 -23.91 -10.99
CA THR A 74 17.80 -22.53 -11.36
C THR A 74 16.56 -21.66 -11.49
N ASP A 75 15.52 -22.18 -12.15
CA ASP A 75 14.26 -21.46 -12.34
C ASP A 75 13.50 -21.30 -11.02
N ALA A 76 13.56 -22.30 -10.16
CA ALA A 76 13.06 -22.28 -8.78
C ALA A 76 13.70 -21.16 -7.93
N SER A 77 15.01 -20.97 -8.05
CA SER A 77 15.72 -19.88 -7.36
C SER A 77 15.24 -18.50 -7.85
N ASN A 78 15.20 -18.31 -9.17
CA ASN A 78 14.73 -17.08 -9.78
C ASN A 78 13.26 -16.78 -9.45
N TRP A 79 12.41 -17.81 -9.42
CA TRP A 79 11.02 -17.72 -9.04
C TRP A 79 10.86 -17.27 -7.59
N THR A 80 11.63 -17.86 -6.67
CA THR A 80 11.63 -17.48 -5.25
C THR A 80 11.97 -16.00 -5.09
N TRP A 81 13.04 -15.52 -5.73
CA TRP A 81 13.41 -14.11 -5.68
C TRP A 81 12.36 -13.18 -6.24
N LEU A 82 11.74 -13.53 -7.38
CA LEU A 82 10.67 -12.75 -7.97
C LEU A 82 9.46 -12.63 -7.02
N VAL A 83 9.05 -13.74 -6.39
CA VAL A 83 7.94 -13.76 -5.43
C VAL A 83 8.25 -12.90 -4.20
N LEU A 84 9.49 -12.96 -3.67
CA LEU A 84 9.90 -12.14 -2.53
C LEU A 84 9.97 -10.64 -2.87
N GLN A 85 10.52 -10.30 -4.03
CA GLN A 85 10.51 -8.92 -4.54
C GLN A 85 9.07 -8.42 -4.70
N TYR A 86 8.18 -9.24 -5.25
CA TYR A 86 6.81 -8.83 -5.45
C TYR A 86 6.07 -8.64 -4.10
N ALA A 87 6.23 -9.57 -3.15
CA ALA A 87 5.62 -9.45 -1.84
C ALA A 87 6.07 -8.19 -1.08
N SER A 88 7.36 -7.87 -1.14
CA SER A 88 7.91 -6.66 -0.51
C SER A 88 7.39 -5.37 -1.16
N LEU A 89 7.36 -5.30 -2.50
CA LEU A 89 6.79 -4.15 -3.22
C LEU A 89 5.28 -3.98 -2.94
N TYR A 90 4.54 -5.09 -2.86
CA TYR A 90 3.12 -5.08 -2.49
C TYR A 90 2.92 -4.51 -1.08
N ILE A 91 3.70 -4.98 -0.08
CA ILE A 91 3.61 -4.47 1.29
C ILE A 91 3.92 -2.97 1.34
N LEU A 92 4.95 -2.54 0.60
CA LEU A 92 5.37 -1.15 0.55
C LEU A 92 4.31 -0.22 -0.04
N ALA A 93 3.50 -0.71 -0.99
CA ALA A 93 2.33 0.01 -1.49
C ALA A 93 1.13 -0.07 -0.53
N ALA A 94 0.88 -1.23 0.06
CA ALA A 94 -0.32 -1.51 0.86
C ALA A 94 -0.33 -0.77 2.20
N VAL A 95 0.79 -0.82 2.93
CA VAL A 95 0.90 -0.30 4.31
C VAL A 95 0.53 1.19 4.40
N PRO A 96 1.13 2.10 3.60
CA PRO A 96 0.82 3.53 3.69
C PRO A 96 -0.65 3.84 3.38
N LEU A 97 -1.23 3.16 2.40
CA LEU A 97 -2.63 3.35 2.01
C LEU A 97 -3.60 2.91 3.11
N MET A 98 -3.31 1.79 3.77
CA MET A 98 -4.12 1.39 4.92
C MET A 98 -3.97 2.34 6.09
N MET A 99 -2.75 2.83 6.38
CA MET A 99 -2.55 3.82 7.43
C MET A 99 -3.34 5.09 7.18
N LEU A 100 -3.36 5.54 5.93
CA LEU A 100 -4.20 6.65 5.50
C LEU A 100 -5.69 6.34 5.70
N GLY A 101 -6.14 5.13 5.36
CA GLY A 101 -7.51 4.69 5.59
C GLY A 101 -7.94 4.74 7.06
N VAL A 102 -7.08 4.28 7.98
CA VAL A 102 -7.34 4.39 9.44
C VAL A 102 -7.48 5.84 9.86
N ALA A 103 -6.51 6.66 9.48
CA ALA A 103 -6.44 8.07 9.87
C ALA A 103 -7.61 8.88 9.31
N LEU A 104 -8.09 8.56 8.11
CA LEU A 104 -9.30 9.18 7.58
C LEU A 104 -10.55 8.65 8.27
N GLY A 105 -10.58 7.36 8.63
CA GLY A 105 -11.69 6.76 9.38
C GLY A 105 -11.94 7.44 10.73
N THR A 106 -10.88 7.91 11.37
CA THR A 106 -10.97 8.68 12.63
C THR A 106 -11.44 10.13 12.44
N VAL A 107 -11.55 10.64 11.20
CA VAL A 107 -11.99 12.02 10.91
C VAL A 107 -13.31 12.08 10.15
N THR A 108 -13.54 11.17 9.20
CA THR A 108 -14.66 11.22 8.25
C THR A 108 -15.61 10.05 8.41
N ASN A 109 -16.55 9.89 7.48
CA ASN A 109 -17.32 8.66 7.35
C ASN A 109 -16.44 7.54 6.78
N GLU A 110 -16.78 6.30 7.11
CA GLU A 110 -16.10 5.07 6.67
C GLU A 110 -16.00 4.98 5.14
N ILE A 111 -17.08 5.32 4.42
CA ILE A 111 -17.10 5.28 2.95
C ILE A 111 -16.05 6.24 2.35
N ILE A 112 -15.98 7.47 2.86
CA ILE A 112 -15.01 8.47 2.36
C ILE A 112 -13.57 8.03 2.67
N ALA A 113 -13.36 7.55 3.90
CA ALA A 113 -12.06 7.07 4.36
C ALA A 113 -11.58 5.84 3.59
N PHE A 114 -12.49 5.01 3.09
CA PHE A 114 -12.23 3.89 2.20
C PHE A 114 -11.94 4.35 0.76
N MET A 115 -12.76 5.25 0.21
CA MET A 115 -12.67 5.66 -1.20
C MET A 115 -11.38 6.40 -1.53
N ILE A 116 -10.82 7.17 -0.58
CA ILE A 116 -9.59 7.94 -0.83
C ILE A 116 -8.38 7.03 -1.10
N PRO A 117 -7.98 6.11 -0.20
CA PRO A 117 -6.89 5.17 -0.48
C PRO A 117 -7.11 4.32 -1.73
N VAL A 118 -8.35 3.89 -1.99
CA VAL A 118 -8.69 3.12 -3.19
C VAL A 118 -8.51 3.94 -4.47
N SER A 119 -8.89 5.22 -4.45
CA SER A 119 -8.70 6.12 -5.59
C SER A 119 -7.21 6.38 -5.84
N ILE A 120 -6.41 6.58 -4.78
CA ILE A 120 -4.95 6.73 -4.89
C ILE A 120 -4.33 5.44 -5.45
N LEU A 121 -4.75 4.27 -4.96
CA LEU A 121 -4.31 2.98 -5.49
C LEU A 121 -4.64 2.83 -6.98
N PHE A 122 -5.88 3.15 -7.37
CA PHE A 122 -6.33 3.09 -8.75
C PHE A 122 -5.50 3.98 -9.66
N VAL A 123 -5.31 5.24 -9.27
CA VAL A 123 -4.47 6.19 -10.01
C VAL A 123 -3.02 5.70 -10.06
N GLY A 124 -2.50 5.12 -8.98
CA GLY A 124 -1.11 4.65 -8.95
C GLY A 124 -0.83 3.44 -9.84
N LEU A 125 -1.80 2.53 -9.94
CA LEU A 125 -1.69 1.32 -10.77
C LEU A 125 -2.00 1.59 -12.25
N PHE A 126 -2.97 2.46 -12.54
CA PHE A 126 -3.49 2.62 -13.91
C PHE A 126 -3.28 4.02 -14.48
N GLY A 127 -3.19 5.06 -13.65
CA GLY A 127 -3.10 6.45 -14.09
C GLY A 127 -1.89 6.72 -14.97
N GLY A 128 -0.74 6.10 -14.68
CA GLY A 128 0.47 6.25 -15.48
C GLY A 128 0.31 5.88 -16.96
N LEU A 129 -0.50 4.86 -17.26
CA LEU A 129 -0.73 4.40 -18.64
C LEU A 129 -1.45 5.44 -19.50
N TRP A 130 -2.37 6.20 -18.88
CA TRP A 130 -3.20 7.18 -19.58
C TRP A 130 -2.62 8.59 -19.53
N LEU A 131 -1.91 8.91 -18.44
CA LEU A 131 -1.48 10.27 -18.14
C LEU A 131 -0.02 10.56 -18.54
N ALA A 132 0.80 9.53 -18.78
CA ALA A 132 2.20 9.70 -19.19
C ALA A 132 2.38 10.57 -20.45
N PRO A 133 1.58 10.43 -21.53
CA PRO A 133 1.74 11.27 -22.71
C PRO A 133 1.54 12.77 -22.42
N PHE A 134 0.67 13.11 -21.46
CA PHE A 134 0.33 14.49 -21.13
C PHE A 134 1.31 15.11 -20.13
N PHE A 135 1.74 14.34 -19.12
CA PHE A 135 2.49 14.87 -17.98
C PHE A 135 3.97 14.48 -17.96
N ALA A 136 4.33 13.29 -18.43
CA ALA A 136 5.72 12.84 -18.45
C ALA A 136 6.46 13.30 -19.71
N GLN A 137 5.78 13.27 -20.86
CA GLN A 137 6.35 13.60 -22.16
C GLN A 137 6.14 15.06 -22.56
N GLY A 138 5.27 15.78 -21.85
CA GLY A 138 5.02 17.20 -22.07
C GLY A 138 6.20 18.08 -21.64
N GLU A 139 6.38 19.23 -22.31
CA GLU A 139 7.45 20.18 -21.95
C GLU A 139 7.12 21.03 -20.73
N SER A 140 5.84 21.12 -20.35
CA SER A 140 5.39 21.99 -19.26
C SER A 140 6.00 21.58 -17.90
N PRO A 141 6.63 22.50 -17.16
CA PRO A 141 7.18 22.21 -15.83
C PRO A 141 6.10 21.76 -14.83
N LEU A 142 4.89 22.33 -14.93
CA LEU A 142 3.75 21.95 -14.10
C LEU A 142 3.32 20.50 -14.37
N GLY A 143 3.26 20.07 -15.62
CA GLY A 143 2.96 18.68 -15.97
C GLY A 143 3.97 17.70 -15.37
N LYS A 144 5.26 18.04 -15.44
CA LYS A 144 6.32 17.22 -14.82
C LYS A 144 6.21 17.17 -13.30
N LEU A 145 5.82 18.27 -12.65
CA LEU A 145 5.56 18.28 -11.22
C LEU A 145 4.38 17.38 -10.86
N PHE A 146 3.27 17.47 -11.58
CA PHE A 146 2.12 16.57 -11.39
C PHE A 146 2.50 15.10 -11.60
N TRP A 147 3.33 14.82 -12.60
CA TRP A 147 3.83 13.47 -12.84
C TRP A 147 4.59 12.92 -11.64
N VAL A 148 5.54 13.71 -11.09
CA VAL A 148 6.33 13.28 -9.92
C VAL A 148 5.48 13.11 -8.65
N LEU A 149 4.43 13.93 -8.48
CA LEU A 149 3.53 13.86 -7.32
C LEU A 149 2.51 12.73 -7.41
N MET A 150 2.25 12.20 -8.61
CA MET A 150 1.31 11.11 -8.79
C MET A 150 1.88 9.82 -8.16
N PRO A 151 1.04 8.95 -7.56
CA PRO A 151 1.51 7.65 -7.10
C PRO A 151 2.00 6.78 -8.27
N HIS A 152 3.08 6.01 -8.08
CA HIS A 152 3.66 5.12 -9.10
C HIS A 152 3.54 3.63 -8.72
N TYR A 153 2.40 3.21 -8.17
CA TYR A 153 2.18 1.83 -7.73
C TYR A 153 2.23 0.78 -8.84
N HIS A 154 2.07 1.15 -10.12
CA HIS A 154 2.30 0.25 -11.25
C HIS A 154 3.72 -0.37 -11.25
N LEU A 155 4.71 0.30 -10.65
CA LEU A 155 6.06 -0.24 -10.49
C LEU A 155 6.11 -1.41 -9.49
N ALA A 156 5.14 -1.48 -8.58
CA ALA A 156 5.02 -2.57 -7.60
C ALA A 156 4.35 -3.82 -8.18
N ASP A 157 3.60 -3.69 -9.29
CA ASP A 157 2.87 -4.79 -9.89
C ASP A 157 3.79 -5.64 -10.79
N LEU A 158 4.33 -6.73 -10.22
CA LEU A 158 5.13 -7.70 -10.96
C LEU A 158 4.29 -8.84 -11.54
N THR A 159 2.95 -8.71 -11.63
CA THR A 159 2.08 -9.72 -12.25
C THR A 159 2.54 -10.13 -13.65
N PRO A 160 2.90 -9.20 -14.56
CA PRO A 160 3.40 -9.58 -15.88
C PRO A 160 4.66 -10.45 -15.82
N ARG A 161 5.56 -10.20 -14.86
CA ARG A 161 6.78 -11.00 -14.70
C ARG A 161 6.48 -12.41 -14.20
N LEU A 162 5.48 -12.57 -13.33
CA LEU A 162 5.01 -13.91 -12.92
C LEU A 162 4.37 -14.66 -14.09
N VAL A 163 3.47 -14.00 -14.83
CA VAL A 163 2.73 -14.62 -15.95
C VAL A 163 3.66 -15.02 -17.09
N PHE A 164 4.57 -14.13 -17.47
CA PHE A 164 5.49 -14.35 -18.59
C PHE A 164 6.84 -14.93 -18.15
N LYS A 165 6.99 -15.32 -16.88
CA LYS A 165 8.19 -15.96 -16.32
C LYS A 165 9.50 -15.21 -16.64
N MET A 166 9.47 -13.88 -16.54
CA MET A 166 10.59 -13.00 -16.91
C MET A 166 11.73 -12.95 -15.88
N GLY A 167 11.67 -13.75 -14.82
CA GLY A 167 12.63 -13.72 -13.71
C GLY A 167 12.53 -12.45 -12.84
N PRO A 168 13.37 -12.38 -11.79
CA PRO A 168 13.37 -11.27 -10.85
C PRO A 168 13.82 -9.96 -11.52
N LEU A 169 13.46 -8.83 -10.92
CA LEU A 169 14.04 -7.55 -11.28
C LEU A 169 15.54 -7.57 -10.96
N PRO A 170 16.40 -7.03 -11.85
CA PRO A 170 17.79 -6.79 -11.49
C PRO A 170 17.83 -5.86 -10.27
N THR A 171 18.73 -6.15 -9.33
CA THR A 171 18.88 -5.44 -8.06
C THR A 171 18.83 -3.90 -8.17
N PRO A 172 19.52 -3.23 -9.11
CA PRO A 172 19.44 -1.76 -9.19
C PRO A 172 18.03 -1.25 -9.52
N TYR A 173 17.29 -1.93 -10.40
CA TYR A 173 15.92 -1.55 -10.73
C TYR A 173 14.97 -1.81 -9.56
N TYR A 174 15.14 -2.94 -8.87
CA TYR A 174 14.37 -3.25 -7.68
C TYR A 174 14.57 -2.20 -6.57
N LEU A 175 15.82 -1.86 -6.24
CA LEU A 175 16.14 -0.85 -5.22
C LEU A 175 15.62 0.55 -5.59
N ARG A 176 15.67 0.91 -6.88
CA ARG A 176 15.07 2.15 -7.36
C ARG A 176 13.56 2.17 -7.13
N THR A 177 12.87 1.09 -7.48
CA THR A 177 11.43 0.96 -7.24
C THR A 177 11.09 1.02 -5.75
N VAL A 178 11.85 0.30 -4.91
CA VAL A 178 11.70 0.36 -3.44
C VAL A 178 11.85 1.79 -2.95
N THR A 179 12.85 2.52 -3.44
CA THR A 179 13.08 3.92 -3.00
C THR A 179 11.92 4.83 -3.38
N VAL A 180 11.42 4.74 -4.62
CA VAL A 180 10.27 5.55 -5.08
C VAL A 180 9.05 5.27 -4.21
N LEU A 181 8.70 3.99 -4.04
CA LEU A 181 7.53 3.59 -3.25
C LEU A 181 7.68 3.91 -1.77
N ALA A 182 8.90 3.84 -1.22
CA ALA A 182 9.16 4.19 0.17
C ALA A 182 8.99 5.70 0.42
N VAL A 183 9.42 6.55 -0.52
CA VAL A 183 9.23 8.00 -0.44
C VAL A 183 7.74 8.37 -0.57
N GLU A 184 7.05 7.80 -1.55
CA GLU A 184 5.59 7.98 -1.69
C GLU A 184 4.85 7.48 -0.43
N GLY A 185 5.24 6.31 0.06
CA GLY A 185 4.68 5.71 1.27
C GLY A 185 4.91 6.59 2.50
N ALA A 186 6.12 7.12 2.69
CA ALA A 186 6.42 8.03 3.78
C ALA A 186 5.54 9.30 3.72
N ALA A 187 5.34 9.86 2.52
CA ALA A 187 4.46 11.02 2.34
C ALA A 187 3.01 10.71 2.77
N PHE A 188 2.44 9.58 2.33
CA PHE A 188 1.08 9.18 2.72
C PHE A 188 0.96 8.82 4.20
N THR A 189 1.99 8.19 4.78
CA THR A 189 2.04 7.92 6.22
C THR A 189 2.07 9.21 7.02
N LEU A 190 2.88 10.20 6.63
CA LEU A 190 2.91 11.51 7.29
C LEU A 190 1.57 12.23 7.17
N LEU A 191 0.94 12.22 6.00
CA LEU A 191 -0.41 12.75 5.80
C LEU A 191 -1.42 12.07 6.72
N GLY A 192 -1.37 10.73 6.84
CA GLY A 192 -2.20 9.97 7.77
C GLY A 192 -1.97 10.36 9.23
N LEU A 193 -0.70 10.50 9.66
CA LEU A 193 -0.38 10.93 11.02
C LEU A 193 -0.94 12.34 11.33
N CYS A 194 -0.79 13.27 10.39
CA CYS A 194 -1.36 14.62 10.48
C CYS A 194 -2.90 14.57 10.57
N ALA A 195 -3.53 13.78 9.69
CA ALA A 195 -4.97 13.61 9.64
C ALA A 195 -5.53 12.98 10.93
N PHE A 196 -4.79 12.08 11.58
CA PHE A 196 -5.32 11.14 12.59
C PHE A 196 -6.41 11.68 13.53
N ARG A 197 -6.23 12.52 14.53
CA ARG A 197 -7.29 12.95 15.51
C ARG A 197 -7.90 11.85 16.40
N THR A 198 -7.77 12.09 17.69
CA THR A 198 -8.68 11.63 18.74
C THR A 198 -9.53 12.86 19.06
N ARG A 199 -10.87 12.81 19.19
CA ARG A 199 -11.61 14.05 19.47
C ARG A 199 -11.13 14.67 20.79
N SER A 200 -11.12 16.01 20.82
CA SER A 200 -11.10 16.82 22.04
C SER A 200 -12.53 17.27 22.32
#